data_AF-A0A0A6URW3-F1
#
_entry.id   AF-A0A0A6URW3-F1
#
_cell.length_a   1.000
_cell.length_b   1.000
_cell.length_c   1.000
_cell.angle_alpha   90.00
_cell.angle_beta   90.00
_cell.angle_gamma   90.00
#
_symmetry.space_group_name_H-M   'P 1'
#
loop_
_entity.id
_entity.type
_entity.pdbx_description
1 polymer ?
#
loop_
_entity_poly.entity_id
_entity_poly.type
_entity_poly.pdbx_seq_one_letter_code
_entity_poly.pdbx_strand_id
1 'polypeptide(L)'
;MRNSRFALVRADLEHGVCPLPEDLAESLKDRGPVTVVLDHRVRGVTPARETFESEVVLDPGWRLTDVVWPPDARPGVLVSVSWKSAEDYVLLRTTALDEPIRVDGVDYYHHYDPTVITREFDPGLSNRGQVLNAVRRLGRVFDDGSAAFPEAELPAHCGLGRGKKGTFLLRNAVDQLLREGYVTRVPGSTGPDGELNYPAVDGEENLDLLFYAPLVEEAPLPGSGGEGHGDGAERRDHWVNGFVRRLPPGAHASRKQFTLHQQAIEKEDIDGFTLEPGYTFVKRHHRNG
;
A
#
# COMPACT_ATOMS: atom_id res chain seq x y z
N MET A 1 -17.70 8.16 23.81
CA MET A 1 -17.86 7.35 22.58
C MET A 1 -16.47 6.93 22.13
N ARG A 2 -16.18 5.63 22.11
CA ARG A 2 -14.95 5.12 21.50
C ARG A 2 -15.11 5.15 19.98
N ASN A 3 -14.09 5.65 19.31
CA ASN A 3 -13.98 5.63 17.86
C ASN A 3 -12.94 4.57 17.52
N SER A 4 -13.36 3.51 16.83
CA SER A 4 -12.45 2.47 16.35
C SER A 4 -12.12 2.74 14.89
N ARG A 5 -10.89 2.47 14.49
CA ARG A 5 -10.42 2.69 13.12
C ARG A 5 -9.97 1.38 12.51
N PHE A 6 -10.44 1.10 11.29
CA PHE A 6 -10.10 -0.10 10.54
C PHE A 6 -9.58 0.29 9.16
N ALA A 7 -8.60 -0.44 8.66
CA ALA A 7 -8.19 -0.37 7.26
C ALA A 7 -9.00 -1.37 6.46
N LEU A 8 -9.65 -0.92 5.39
CA LEU A 8 -10.44 -1.80 4.52
C LEU A 8 -9.52 -2.72 3.73
N VAL A 9 -9.81 -4.02 3.69
CA VAL A 9 -9.18 -4.95 2.75
C VAL A 9 -10.04 -5.11 1.50
N ARG A 10 -9.53 -5.75 0.43
CA ARG A 10 -10.31 -5.95 -0.79
C ARG A 10 -11.62 -6.70 -0.54
N ALA A 11 -11.58 -7.72 0.30
CA ALA A 11 -12.77 -8.49 0.66
C ALA A 11 -13.86 -7.65 1.34
N ASP A 12 -13.49 -6.58 2.07
CA ASP A 12 -14.47 -5.67 2.69
C ASP A 12 -15.23 -4.88 1.63
N LEU A 13 -14.50 -4.44 0.60
CA LEU A 13 -15.04 -3.67 -0.52
C LEU A 13 -15.90 -4.55 -1.44
N GLU A 14 -15.42 -5.75 -1.78
CA GLU A 14 -16.10 -6.67 -2.70
C GLU A 14 -17.38 -7.26 -2.10
N HIS A 15 -17.39 -7.56 -0.80
CA HIS A 15 -18.55 -8.15 -0.13
C HIS A 15 -19.44 -7.12 0.58
N GLY A 16 -19.10 -5.83 0.52
CA GLY A 16 -19.85 -4.78 1.20
C GLY A 16 -19.91 -5.01 2.70
N VAL A 17 -18.77 -5.27 3.35
CA VAL A 17 -18.72 -5.46 4.81
C VAL A 17 -17.82 -4.41 5.46
N CYS A 18 -18.06 -4.12 6.74
CA CYS A 18 -17.20 -3.25 7.54
C CYS A 18 -16.95 -3.88 8.92
N PRO A 19 -15.68 -4.07 9.34
CA PRO A 19 -15.36 -4.56 10.67
C PRO A 19 -15.97 -3.69 11.77
N LEU A 20 -16.42 -4.34 12.84
CA LEU A 20 -17.06 -3.70 13.99
C LEU A 20 -16.29 -4.05 15.27
N PRO A 21 -16.00 -3.08 16.15
CA PRO A 21 -15.37 -3.39 17.42
C PRO A 21 -16.36 -4.14 18.32
N GLU A 22 -15.85 -5.12 19.08
CA GLU A 22 -16.66 -6.05 19.87
C GLU A 22 -17.62 -5.36 20.84
N ASP A 23 -17.17 -4.29 21.51
CA ASP A 23 -18.00 -3.52 22.45
C ASP A 23 -19.21 -2.86 21.78
N LEU A 24 -19.03 -2.37 20.56
CA LEU A 24 -20.09 -1.78 19.76
C LEU A 24 -21.02 -2.86 19.20
N ALA A 25 -20.46 -3.98 18.71
CA ALA A 25 -21.24 -5.10 18.20
C ALA A 25 -22.16 -5.70 19.28
N GLU A 26 -21.65 -5.91 20.49
CA GLU A 26 -22.40 -6.37 21.65
C GLU A 26 -23.58 -5.45 22.00
N SER A 27 -23.45 -4.15 21.73
CA SER A 27 -24.52 -3.18 21.97
C SER A 27 -25.62 -3.20 20.89
N LEU A 28 -25.32 -3.77 19.71
CA LEU A 28 -26.19 -3.72 18.53
C LEU A 28 -26.77 -5.08 18.12
N LYS A 29 -26.14 -6.20 18.49
CA LYS A 29 -26.45 -7.56 17.99
C LYS A 29 -27.93 -7.98 18.12
N ASP A 30 -28.64 -7.51 19.16
CA ASP A 30 -30.03 -7.90 19.44
C ASP A 30 -31.06 -6.91 18.88
N ARG A 31 -30.63 -5.87 18.16
CA ARG A 31 -31.50 -4.79 17.69
C ARG A 31 -32.15 -5.05 16.32
N GLY A 32 -31.75 -6.12 15.64
CA GLY A 32 -32.09 -6.33 14.23
C GLY A 32 -31.24 -5.43 13.32
N PRO A 33 -31.73 -5.10 12.11
CA PRO A 33 -31.05 -4.15 11.23
C PRO A 33 -30.80 -2.81 11.94
N VAL A 34 -29.60 -2.26 11.73
CA VAL A 34 -29.19 -0.96 12.27
C VAL A 34 -29.04 0.05 11.14
N THR A 35 -29.51 1.27 11.39
CA THR A 35 -29.25 2.37 10.48
C THR A 35 -27.77 2.71 10.49
N VAL A 36 -27.13 2.67 9.32
CA VAL A 36 -25.76 3.07 9.08
C VAL A 36 -25.76 4.36 8.28
N VAL A 37 -24.93 5.30 8.73
CA VAL A 37 -24.63 6.54 8.01
C VAL A 37 -23.17 6.49 7.59
N LEU A 38 -22.91 6.56 6.29
CA LEU A 38 -21.58 6.70 5.74
C LEU A 38 -21.30 8.17 5.40
N ASP A 39 -20.24 8.72 5.99
CA ASP A 39 -19.75 10.09 5.79
C ASP A 39 -18.40 10.04 5.05
N HIS A 40 -18.41 10.50 3.81
CA HIS A 40 -17.32 10.35 2.86
C HIS A 40 -17.10 11.63 2.05
N ARG A 41 -15.94 11.79 1.42
CA ARG A 41 -15.73 12.82 0.40
C ARG A 41 -15.28 12.15 -0.89
N VAL A 42 -16.13 12.14 -1.90
CA VAL A 42 -15.80 11.55 -3.21
C VAL A 42 -14.55 12.25 -3.76
N ARG A 43 -13.53 11.44 -4.03
CA ARG A 43 -12.17 11.85 -4.41
C ARG A 43 -11.54 12.85 -3.45
N GLY A 44 -11.88 12.79 -2.17
CA GLY A 44 -11.39 13.69 -1.11
C GLY A 44 -12.03 15.08 -1.09
N VAL A 45 -12.89 15.41 -2.06
CA VAL A 45 -13.41 16.78 -2.24
C VAL A 45 -14.90 16.88 -1.99
N THR A 46 -15.72 16.15 -2.75
CA THR A 46 -17.18 16.34 -2.75
C THR A 46 -17.80 15.58 -1.59
N PRO A 47 -18.41 16.24 -0.58
CA PRO A 47 -19.05 15.54 0.52
C PRO A 47 -20.17 14.63 0.00
N ALA A 48 -20.15 13.38 0.42
CA ALA A 48 -21.18 12.39 0.17
C ALA A 48 -21.61 11.80 1.51
N ARG A 49 -22.93 11.75 1.71
CA ARG A 49 -23.52 11.13 2.88
C ARG A 49 -24.59 10.17 2.41
N GLU A 50 -24.42 8.91 2.77
CA GLU A 50 -25.37 7.85 2.46
C GLU A 50 -25.93 7.27 3.75
N THR A 51 -27.16 6.76 3.67
CA THR A 51 -27.86 6.16 4.81
C THR A 51 -28.57 4.92 4.32
N PHE A 52 -28.33 3.80 4.98
CA PHE A 52 -28.85 2.49 4.63
C PHE A 52 -28.98 1.62 5.89
N GLU A 53 -29.75 0.55 5.78
CA GLU A 53 -29.86 -0.45 6.84
C GLU A 53 -28.78 -1.53 6.65
N SER A 54 -28.25 -2.04 7.75
CA SER A 54 -27.21 -3.05 7.76
C SER A 54 -27.43 -4.04 8.90
N GLU A 55 -27.02 -5.29 8.73
CA GLU A 55 -27.05 -6.27 9.81
C GLU A 55 -25.69 -6.36 10.52
N VAL A 56 -25.73 -6.57 11.83
CA VAL A 56 -24.55 -6.89 12.63
C VAL A 56 -24.41 -8.41 12.73
N VAL A 57 -23.36 -8.97 12.14
CA VAL A 57 -23.13 -10.42 12.10
C VAL A 57 -21.77 -10.78 12.68
N LEU A 58 -21.66 -12.00 13.20
CA LEU A 58 -20.41 -12.59 13.68
C LEU A 58 -19.95 -13.69 12.72
N ASP A 59 -19.05 -13.36 11.80
CA ASP A 59 -18.39 -14.33 10.91
C ASP A 59 -17.22 -13.66 10.17
N PRO A 60 -15.99 -14.17 10.15
CA PRO A 60 -15.33 -14.80 11.28
C PRO A 60 -15.16 -13.85 12.50
N GLY A 61 -15.55 -12.58 12.38
CA GLY A 61 -15.56 -11.57 13.44
C GLY A 61 -16.78 -10.65 13.32
N TRP A 62 -16.97 -9.75 14.27
CA TRP A 62 -18.08 -8.80 14.23
C TRP A 62 -17.95 -7.83 13.06
N ARG A 63 -19.00 -7.71 12.25
CA ARG A 63 -19.03 -6.82 11.09
C ARG A 63 -20.44 -6.35 10.77
N LEU A 64 -20.51 -5.21 10.08
CA LEU A 64 -21.68 -4.75 9.34
C LEU A 64 -21.71 -5.42 7.97
N THR A 65 -22.89 -5.77 7.46
CA THR A 65 -23.11 -6.29 6.09
C THR A 65 -23.78 -5.27 5.20
N ASP A 66 -23.82 -5.53 3.89
CA ASP A 66 -24.54 -4.72 2.90
C ASP A 66 -24.12 -3.24 2.89
N VAL A 67 -22.87 -2.98 3.28
CA VAL A 67 -22.25 -1.66 3.27
C VAL A 67 -22.02 -1.24 1.81
N VAL A 68 -22.64 -0.13 1.44
CA VAL A 68 -22.46 0.49 0.12
C VAL A 68 -21.21 1.36 0.16
N TRP A 69 -20.09 0.82 -0.32
CA TRP A 69 -18.83 1.57 -0.37
C TRP A 69 -18.81 2.57 -1.55
N PRO A 70 -18.23 3.78 -1.37
CA PRO A 70 -18.06 4.73 -2.45
C PRO A 70 -17.15 4.16 -3.55
N PRO A 71 -17.35 4.54 -4.82
CA PRO A 71 -16.63 3.95 -5.96
C PRO A 71 -15.12 4.26 -5.96
N ASP A 72 -14.69 5.28 -5.23
CA ASP A 72 -13.28 5.64 -5.05
C ASP A 72 -12.67 5.12 -3.73
N ALA A 73 -13.41 4.33 -2.94
CA ALA A 73 -12.84 3.58 -1.83
C ALA A 73 -11.90 2.48 -2.36
N ARG A 74 -10.74 2.34 -1.72
CA ARG A 74 -9.67 1.41 -2.12
C ARG A 74 -9.20 0.60 -0.91
N PRO A 75 -8.59 -0.58 -1.12
CA PRO A 75 -7.93 -1.30 -0.04
C PRO A 75 -6.91 -0.39 0.65
N GLY A 76 -6.84 -0.48 1.97
CA GLY A 76 -6.03 0.37 2.84
C GLY A 76 -6.74 1.62 3.33
N VAL A 77 -7.85 2.08 2.72
CA VAL A 77 -8.59 3.25 3.23
C VAL A 77 -9.02 3.02 4.68
N LEU A 78 -8.74 4.01 5.53
CA LEU A 78 -9.07 3.95 6.95
C LEU A 78 -10.47 4.50 7.21
N VAL A 79 -11.31 3.67 7.83
CA VAL A 79 -12.67 3.99 8.23
C VAL A 79 -12.78 4.05 9.75
N SER A 80 -13.32 5.15 10.24
CA SER A 80 -13.72 5.33 11.64
C SER A 80 -15.15 4.83 11.83
N VAL A 81 -15.36 4.01 12.86
CA VAL A 81 -16.66 3.43 13.20
C VAL A 81 -17.04 3.87 14.61
N SER A 82 -18.24 4.46 14.74
CA SER A 82 -18.76 4.90 16.03
C SER A 82 -20.29 4.79 16.08
N TRP A 83 -20.83 4.39 17.21
CA TRP A 83 -22.28 4.37 17.42
C TRP A 83 -22.75 5.69 18.01
N LYS A 84 -23.77 6.27 17.39
CA LYS A 84 -24.47 7.48 17.80
C LYS A 84 -25.73 7.10 18.54
N SER A 85 -25.57 6.69 19.79
CA SER A 85 -26.65 6.09 20.59
C SER A 85 -27.83 7.02 20.87
N ALA A 86 -27.64 8.34 20.86
CA ALA A 86 -28.72 9.31 21.06
C ALA A 86 -29.58 9.48 19.80
N GLU A 87 -28.96 9.37 18.62
CA GLU A 87 -29.62 9.47 17.31
C GLU A 87 -29.93 8.11 16.68
N ASP A 88 -29.54 7.02 17.36
CA ASP A 88 -29.76 5.62 17.01
C ASP A 88 -29.21 5.15 15.65
N TYR A 89 -27.97 5.54 15.32
CA TYR A 89 -27.31 5.07 14.09
C TYR A 89 -25.81 4.78 14.27
N VAL A 90 -25.24 3.94 13.41
CA VAL A 90 -23.79 3.73 13.32
C VAL A 90 -23.20 4.66 12.28
N LEU A 91 -22.18 5.46 12.65
CA LEU A 91 -21.44 6.33 11.75
C LEU A 91 -20.19 5.63 11.26
N LEU A 92 -20.11 5.43 9.95
CA LEU A 92 -18.88 5.12 9.21
C LEU A 92 -18.32 6.42 8.64
N ARG A 93 -17.04 6.71 8.86
CA ARG A 93 -16.41 7.93 8.34
C ARG A 93 -15.03 7.66 7.76
N THR A 94 -14.81 8.13 6.54
CA THR A 94 -13.46 8.25 5.96
C THR A 94 -12.94 9.67 6.12
N THR A 95 -11.63 9.84 6.31
CA THR A 95 -11.00 11.17 6.36
C THR A 95 -10.22 11.40 5.07
N ALA A 96 -10.56 12.46 4.34
CA ALA A 96 -9.81 12.87 3.16
C ALA A 96 -8.38 13.27 3.52
N LEU A 97 -7.43 13.02 2.63
CA LEU A 97 -6.09 13.59 2.71
C LEU A 97 -6.15 15.06 2.32
N ASP A 98 -5.28 15.88 2.91
CA ASP A 98 -5.10 17.28 2.49
C ASP A 98 -4.52 17.34 1.07
N GLU A 99 -3.57 16.46 0.79
CA GLU A 99 -2.94 16.28 -0.53
C GLU A 99 -3.13 14.82 -0.96
N PRO A 100 -3.86 14.56 -2.06
CA PRO A 100 -3.97 13.23 -2.64
C PRO A 100 -2.60 12.68 -3.02
N ILE A 101 -2.42 11.37 -2.85
CA ILE A 101 -1.17 10.71 -3.21
C ILE A 101 -1.42 9.57 -4.19
N ARG A 102 -0.39 9.17 -4.91
CA ARG A 102 -0.36 8.03 -5.80
C ARG A 102 0.67 7.04 -5.29
N VAL A 103 0.23 5.80 -5.02
CA VAL A 103 1.11 4.71 -4.58
C VAL A 103 1.16 3.66 -5.68
N ASP A 104 2.34 3.45 -6.26
CA ASP A 104 2.57 2.53 -7.39
C ASP A 104 1.57 2.70 -8.54
N GLY A 105 1.24 3.95 -8.88
CA GLY A 105 0.30 4.25 -9.96
C GLY A 105 -1.18 4.27 -9.57
N VAL A 106 -1.51 4.01 -8.29
CA VAL A 106 -2.90 4.03 -7.79
C VAL A 106 -3.14 5.25 -6.93
N ASP A 107 -4.18 6.03 -7.26
CA ASP A 107 -4.54 7.25 -6.53
C ASP A 107 -5.29 6.94 -5.22
N TYR A 108 -4.91 7.63 -4.16
CA TYR A 108 -5.52 7.59 -2.83
C TYR A 108 -5.88 9.03 -2.40
N TYR A 109 -7.16 9.22 -2.09
CA TYR A 109 -7.70 10.52 -1.67
C TYR A 109 -8.04 10.59 -0.18
N HIS A 110 -7.90 9.47 0.53
CA HIS A 110 -8.29 9.31 1.92
C HIS A 110 -7.13 8.75 2.72
N HIS A 111 -7.09 9.06 4.01
CA HIS A 111 -6.14 8.45 4.92
C HIS A 111 -6.20 6.93 4.80
N TYR A 112 -5.04 6.30 4.82
CA TYR A 112 -4.88 4.90 4.51
C TYR A 112 -3.84 4.24 5.42
N ASP A 113 -3.84 2.92 5.44
CA ASP A 113 -2.82 2.07 6.05
C ASP A 113 -1.85 1.56 4.96
N PRO A 114 -0.57 2.01 4.97
CA PRO A 114 0.42 1.58 4.00
C PRO A 114 0.64 0.06 3.97
N THR A 115 0.50 -0.62 5.11
CA THR A 115 0.73 -2.06 5.22
C THR A 115 -0.34 -2.84 4.46
N VAL A 116 -1.58 -2.39 4.52
CA VAL A 116 -2.70 -2.99 3.79
C VAL A 116 -2.59 -2.70 2.30
N ILE A 117 -2.25 -1.47 1.90
CA ILE A 117 -1.97 -1.16 0.48
C ILE A 117 -0.91 -2.10 -0.09
N THR A 118 0.16 -2.33 0.66
CA THR A 118 1.23 -3.23 0.21
C THR A 118 0.73 -4.66 0.03
N ARG A 119 0.01 -5.22 1.01
CA ARG A 119 -0.49 -6.60 0.96
C ARG A 119 -1.60 -6.83 -0.06
N GLU A 120 -2.47 -5.84 -0.27
CA GLU A 120 -3.68 -5.95 -1.09
C GLU A 120 -3.45 -5.52 -2.55
N PHE A 121 -2.26 -5.02 -2.88
CA PHE A 121 -1.93 -4.64 -4.25
C PHE A 121 -1.85 -5.86 -5.16
N ASP A 122 -2.43 -5.73 -6.35
CA ASP A 122 -2.38 -6.76 -7.39
C ASP A 122 -1.47 -6.31 -8.54
N PRO A 123 -0.23 -6.83 -8.62
CA PRO A 123 0.69 -6.51 -9.71
C PRO A 123 0.40 -7.31 -11.00
N GLY A 124 -0.70 -8.09 -11.05
CA GLY A 124 -1.11 -8.91 -12.18
C GLY A 124 -0.33 -10.22 -12.32
N LEU A 125 -0.70 -11.00 -13.34
CA LEU A 125 -0.24 -12.39 -13.55
C LEU A 125 1.09 -12.54 -14.30
N SER A 126 1.76 -11.43 -14.63
CA SER A 126 3.06 -11.48 -15.30
C SER A 126 4.12 -12.15 -14.40
N ASN A 127 5.21 -12.67 -14.95
CA ASN A 127 6.25 -13.30 -14.13
C ASN A 127 6.83 -12.33 -13.08
N ARG A 128 7.04 -11.05 -13.47
CA ARG A 128 7.45 -9.99 -12.53
C ARG A 128 6.37 -9.71 -11.49
N GLY A 129 5.11 -9.70 -11.90
CA GLY A 129 3.97 -9.47 -11.01
C GLY A 129 3.86 -10.56 -9.96
N GLN A 130 4.02 -11.83 -10.35
CA GLN A 130 4.01 -12.94 -9.42
C GLN A 130 5.15 -12.87 -8.37
N VAL A 131 6.36 -12.48 -8.78
CA VAL A 131 7.47 -12.24 -7.84
C VAL A 131 7.16 -11.06 -6.91
N LEU A 132 6.70 -9.94 -7.45
CA LEU A 132 6.38 -8.75 -6.66
C LEU A 132 5.21 -9.02 -5.68
N ASN A 133 4.23 -9.82 -6.08
CA ASN A 133 3.12 -10.26 -5.24
C ASN A 133 3.65 -11.10 -4.07
N ALA A 134 4.55 -12.06 -4.32
CA ALA A 134 5.17 -12.85 -3.26
C ALA A 134 5.91 -11.96 -2.25
N VAL A 135 6.73 -11.03 -2.72
CA VAL A 135 7.47 -10.09 -1.86
C VAL A 135 6.52 -9.25 -1.00
N ARG A 136 5.48 -8.66 -1.59
CA ARG A 136 4.56 -7.74 -0.89
C ARG A 136 3.59 -8.45 0.05
N ARG A 137 3.08 -9.63 -0.34
CA ARG A 137 2.02 -10.33 0.40
C ARG A 137 2.57 -11.26 1.48
N LEU A 138 3.72 -11.88 1.23
CA LEU A 138 4.33 -12.87 2.13
C LEU A 138 5.55 -12.33 2.87
N GLY A 139 6.11 -11.20 2.42
CA GLY A 139 7.22 -10.54 3.10
C GLY A 139 6.82 -9.94 4.45
N ARG A 140 7.84 -9.63 5.24
CA ARG A 140 7.70 -8.76 6.41
C ARG A 140 7.42 -7.35 5.89
N VAL A 141 6.22 -6.85 6.15
CA VAL A 141 5.80 -5.48 5.77
C VAL A 141 6.05 -4.53 6.94
N PHE A 142 6.61 -3.36 6.66
CA PHE A 142 6.89 -2.31 7.64
C PHE A 142 5.81 -1.21 7.60
N ASP A 143 5.77 -0.38 8.63
CA ASP A 143 4.74 0.67 8.81
C ASP A 143 4.69 1.71 7.68
N ASP A 144 5.78 1.87 6.93
CA ASP A 144 5.86 2.75 5.75
C ASP A 144 5.35 2.08 4.46
N GLY A 145 4.90 0.82 4.55
CA GLY A 145 4.45 0.01 3.42
C GLY A 145 5.59 -0.68 2.67
N SER A 146 6.86 -0.50 3.05
CA SER A 146 7.94 -1.31 2.49
C SER A 146 7.82 -2.77 2.90
N ALA A 147 8.42 -3.68 2.13
CA ALA A 147 8.37 -5.11 2.43
C ALA A 147 9.70 -5.80 2.15
N ALA A 148 10.10 -6.74 3.00
CA ALA A 148 11.29 -7.56 2.82
C ALA A 148 10.94 -9.04 2.74
N PHE A 149 11.52 -9.75 1.77
CA PHE A 149 11.30 -11.18 1.58
C PHE A 149 12.61 -11.91 1.24
N PRO A 150 12.88 -13.11 1.82
CA PRO A 150 14.06 -13.90 1.50
C PRO A 150 14.11 -14.30 0.03
N GLU A 151 15.17 -13.94 -0.70
CA GLU A 151 15.26 -14.24 -2.13
C GLU A 151 15.28 -15.77 -2.39
N ALA A 152 15.90 -16.52 -1.48
CA ALA A 152 16.00 -17.98 -1.54
C ALA A 152 14.62 -18.69 -1.49
N GLU A 153 13.61 -18.06 -0.88
CA GLU A 153 12.26 -18.63 -0.71
C GLU A 153 11.35 -18.37 -1.92
N LEU A 154 11.72 -17.45 -2.82
CA LEU A 154 10.88 -17.10 -3.97
C LEU A 154 10.43 -18.29 -4.82
N PRO A 155 11.29 -19.29 -5.15
CA PRO A 155 10.87 -20.43 -5.97
C PRO A 155 9.69 -21.21 -5.38
N ALA A 156 9.53 -21.22 -4.06
CA ALA A 156 8.44 -21.91 -3.39
C ALA A 156 7.11 -21.14 -3.47
N HIS A 157 7.17 -19.82 -3.63
CA HIS A 157 6.02 -18.93 -3.42
C HIS A 157 5.55 -18.16 -4.66
N CYS A 158 6.40 -17.97 -5.67
CA CYS A 158 6.07 -17.12 -6.82
C CYS A 158 5.22 -17.82 -7.91
N GLY A 159 4.90 -19.11 -7.78
CA GLY A 159 4.02 -19.81 -8.74
C GLY A 159 4.57 -20.00 -10.17
N LEU A 160 5.86 -19.74 -10.41
CA LEU A 160 6.50 -19.81 -11.75
C LEU A 160 6.82 -21.24 -12.24
N GLY A 161 6.38 -22.26 -11.50
CA GLY A 161 6.65 -23.67 -11.77
C GLY A 161 8.04 -24.13 -11.31
N ARG A 162 8.33 -25.42 -11.52
CA ARG A 162 9.56 -26.08 -11.02
C ARG A 162 10.55 -26.39 -12.16
N GLY A 163 11.79 -26.68 -11.77
CA GLY A 163 12.86 -27.09 -12.68
C GLY A 163 13.47 -25.93 -13.48
N LYS A 164 14.30 -26.26 -14.48
CA LYS A 164 15.14 -25.30 -15.21
C LYS A 164 14.36 -24.11 -15.80
N LYS A 165 13.14 -24.35 -16.31
CA LYS A 165 12.28 -23.31 -16.86
C LYS A 165 11.82 -22.33 -15.77
N GLY A 166 11.30 -22.83 -14.65
CA GLY A 166 10.86 -22.00 -13.52
C GLY A 166 12.01 -21.15 -12.96
N THR A 167 13.18 -21.76 -12.77
CA THR A 167 14.39 -21.04 -12.33
C THR A 167 14.80 -19.93 -13.30
N PHE A 168 14.73 -20.19 -14.62
CA PHE A 168 15.03 -19.17 -15.63
C PHE A 168 14.03 -18.00 -15.59
N LEU A 169 12.73 -18.29 -15.51
CA LEU A 169 11.69 -17.26 -15.45
C LEU A 169 11.81 -16.42 -14.17
N LEU A 170 12.06 -17.07 -13.03
CA LEU A 170 12.26 -16.39 -11.75
C LEU A 170 13.46 -15.46 -11.83
N ARG A 171 14.63 -15.96 -12.27
CA ARG A 171 15.84 -15.12 -12.38
C ARG A 171 15.60 -13.93 -13.28
N ASN A 172 14.98 -14.14 -14.44
CA ASN A 172 14.68 -13.06 -15.38
C ASN A 172 13.71 -12.02 -14.79
N ALA A 173 12.68 -12.46 -14.06
CA ALA A 173 11.72 -11.58 -13.40
C ALA A 173 12.36 -10.75 -12.28
N VAL A 174 13.18 -11.39 -11.42
CA VAL A 174 13.92 -10.69 -10.35
C VAL A 174 14.91 -9.67 -10.95
N ASP A 175 15.68 -10.07 -11.96
CA ASP A 175 16.62 -9.17 -12.64
C ASP A 175 15.91 -7.97 -13.28
N GLN A 176 14.70 -8.17 -13.80
CA GLN A 176 13.88 -7.09 -14.34
C GLN A 176 13.40 -6.14 -13.24
N LEU A 177 12.86 -6.66 -12.13
CA LEU A 177 12.39 -5.84 -11.00
C LEU A 177 13.53 -5.02 -10.37
N LEU A 178 14.73 -5.60 -10.26
CA LEU A 178 15.92 -4.90 -9.79
C LEU A 178 16.36 -3.79 -10.75
N ARG A 179 16.33 -4.06 -12.06
CA ARG A 179 16.70 -3.07 -13.09
C ARG A 179 15.72 -1.90 -13.15
N GLU A 180 14.43 -2.18 -12.97
CA GLU A 180 13.34 -1.21 -12.94
C GLU A 180 13.21 -0.49 -11.58
N GLY A 181 13.93 -0.96 -10.56
CA GLY A 181 13.97 -0.35 -9.24
C GLY A 181 12.73 -0.60 -8.38
N TYR A 182 11.91 -1.61 -8.71
CA TYR A 182 10.79 -2.03 -7.87
C TYR A 182 11.24 -2.74 -6.60
N VAL A 183 12.37 -3.43 -6.66
CA VAL A 183 13.00 -4.08 -5.51
C VAL A 183 14.50 -3.80 -5.51
N THR A 184 15.12 -3.96 -4.35
CA THR A 184 16.58 -3.93 -4.17
C THR A 184 17.04 -5.14 -3.36
N ARG A 185 18.21 -5.69 -3.69
CA ARG A 185 18.86 -6.69 -2.83
C ARG A 185 19.50 -6.00 -1.64
N VAL A 186 19.20 -6.48 -0.45
CA VAL A 186 19.75 -5.98 0.81
C VAL A 186 20.12 -7.14 1.73
N PRO A 187 21.15 -7.00 2.57
CA PRO A 187 21.44 -8.01 3.58
C PRO A 187 20.39 -7.97 4.69
N GLY A 188 19.91 -9.15 5.06
CA GLY A 188 19.11 -9.38 6.25
C GLY A 188 19.65 -10.54 7.07
N SER A 189 18.98 -10.84 8.17
CA SER A 189 19.31 -11.99 9.00
C SER A 189 18.06 -12.73 9.46
N THR A 190 18.26 -13.96 9.92
CA THR A 190 17.21 -14.75 10.58
C THR A 190 17.60 -14.96 12.04
N GLY A 191 16.72 -14.52 12.93
CA GLY A 191 16.89 -14.71 14.37
C GLY A 191 16.72 -16.16 14.81
N PRO A 192 17.00 -16.49 16.08
CA PRO A 192 16.93 -17.85 16.61
C PRO A 192 15.56 -18.52 16.44
N ASP A 193 14.49 -17.73 16.40
CA ASP A 193 13.11 -18.19 16.26
C ASP A 193 12.62 -18.23 14.80
N GLY A 194 13.52 -18.00 13.83
CA GLY A 194 13.16 -17.92 12.41
C GLY A 194 12.61 -16.56 11.98
N GLU A 195 12.59 -15.56 12.88
CA GLU A 195 12.12 -14.22 12.55
C GLU A 195 13.06 -13.53 11.56
N LEU A 196 12.48 -12.92 10.52
CA LEU A 196 13.24 -12.20 9.51
C LEU A 196 13.59 -10.79 9.98
N ASN A 197 14.88 -10.49 10.05
CA ASN A 197 15.41 -9.19 10.43
C ASN A 197 15.97 -8.41 9.24
N TYR A 198 15.61 -7.13 9.20
CA TYR A 198 16.17 -6.14 8.29
C TYR A 198 16.25 -4.79 9.02
N PRO A 199 17.45 -4.16 9.08
CA PRO A 199 18.74 -4.65 8.57
C PRO A 199 19.22 -5.92 9.29
N ALA A 200 20.24 -6.59 8.72
CA ALA A 200 20.88 -7.75 9.34
C ALA A 200 21.44 -7.41 10.74
N VAL A 201 21.29 -8.34 11.68
CA VAL A 201 21.75 -8.22 13.07
C VAL A 201 23.06 -9.00 13.25
N ASP A 202 24.02 -8.39 13.94
CA ASP A 202 25.31 -9.02 14.21
C ASP A 202 25.15 -10.32 15.02
N GLY A 203 25.78 -11.40 14.53
CA GLY A 203 25.76 -12.72 15.17
C GLY A 203 24.61 -13.63 14.74
N GLU A 204 23.67 -13.14 13.94
CA GLU A 204 22.60 -13.95 13.32
C GLU A 204 23.02 -14.53 11.97
N GLU A 205 22.26 -15.50 11.45
CA GLU A 205 22.48 -16.07 10.12
C GLU A 205 22.08 -15.05 9.05
N ASN A 206 23.05 -14.66 8.20
CA ASN A 206 22.82 -13.69 7.13
C ASN A 206 22.14 -14.33 5.92
N LEU A 207 21.27 -13.57 5.26
CA LEU A 207 20.67 -13.94 3.98
C LEU A 207 20.40 -12.73 3.08
N ASP A 208 20.22 -13.01 1.78
CA ASP A 208 19.83 -12.00 0.81
C ASP A 208 18.31 -11.79 0.82
N LEU A 209 17.89 -10.54 1.01
CA LEU A 209 16.50 -10.12 0.94
C LEU A 209 16.23 -9.33 -0.34
N LEU A 210 15.06 -9.56 -0.92
CA LEU A 210 14.44 -8.58 -1.82
C LEU A 210 13.63 -7.60 -0.98
N PHE A 211 14.04 -6.34 -1.04
CA PHE A 211 13.37 -5.22 -0.38
C PHE A 211 12.57 -4.42 -1.40
N TYR A 212 11.25 -4.41 -1.25
CA TYR A 212 10.32 -3.55 -1.95
C TYR A 212 10.11 -2.25 -1.15
N ALA A 213 10.10 -1.12 -1.83
CA ALA A 213 9.68 0.16 -1.27
C ALA A 213 8.60 0.77 -2.17
N PRO A 214 7.46 1.23 -1.63
CA PRO A 214 6.40 1.84 -2.41
C PRO A 214 6.88 3.10 -3.12
N LEU A 215 6.48 3.27 -4.38
CA LEU A 215 6.64 4.55 -5.07
C LEU A 215 5.46 5.45 -4.68
N VAL A 216 5.75 6.50 -3.91
CA VAL A 216 4.76 7.49 -3.46
C VAL A 216 5.00 8.79 -4.20
N GLU A 217 3.98 9.28 -4.88
CA GLU A 217 3.97 10.52 -5.66
C GLU A 217 2.75 11.36 -5.26
N GLU A 218 2.75 12.66 -5.55
CA GLU A 218 1.52 13.46 -5.47
C GLU A 218 0.53 13.00 -6.54
N ALA A 219 -0.74 12.81 -6.15
CA ALA A 219 -1.79 12.53 -7.12
C ALA A 219 -2.32 13.85 -7.70
N PRO A 220 -2.82 13.83 -8.95
CA PRO A 220 -3.55 14.95 -9.51
C PRO A 220 -4.73 15.36 -8.63
N LEU A 221 -4.89 16.66 -8.40
CA LEU A 221 -6.04 17.19 -7.68
C LEU A 221 -7.33 16.93 -8.48
N PRO A 222 -8.42 16.52 -7.83
CA PRO A 222 -9.71 16.36 -8.50
C PRO A 222 -10.16 17.69 -9.11
N GLY A 223 -10.36 17.72 -10.43
CA GLY A 223 -10.80 18.91 -11.16
C GLY A 223 -9.70 19.74 -11.81
N SER A 224 -8.41 19.41 -11.61
CA SER A 224 -7.32 19.94 -12.45
C SER A 224 -7.29 19.21 -13.81
N GLY A 225 -8.36 19.35 -14.57
CA GLY A 225 -8.48 18.76 -15.90
C GLY A 225 -7.61 19.50 -16.90
N GLY A 226 -6.48 18.91 -17.28
CA GLY A 226 -6.17 18.81 -18.69
C GLY A 226 -6.99 17.65 -19.26
N GLU A 227 -7.81 17.90 -20.27
CA GLU A 227 -8.57 16.88 -20.99
C GLU A 227 -7.66 15.70 -21.41
N GLY A 228 -8.04 14.48 -21.04
CA GLY A 228 -7.21 13.31 -21.30
C GLY A 228 -7.88 11.98 -20.97
N HIS A 229 -8.97 11.68 -21.68
CA HIS A 229 -9.51 10.35 -22.01
C HIS A 229 -9.70 9.31 -20.89
N GLY A 230 -10.98 8.99 -20.67
CA GLY A 230 -11.40 7.72 -20.09
C GLY A 230 -11.10 6.52 -21.00
N ASP A 231 -11.18 5.35 -20.37
CA ASP A 231 -11.15 3.99 -20.92
C ASP A 231 -10.00 3.61 -21.84
N GLY A 232 -9.04 2.89 -21.24
CA GLY A 232 -8.01 2.14 -21.95
C GLY A 232 -6.86 1.81 -21.02
N ALA A 233 -6.74 0.55 -20.62
CA ALA A 233 -5.53 -0.03 -20.06
C ALA A 233 -4.43 -0.10 -21.15
N GLU A 234 -4.07 1.04 -21.72
CA GLU A 234 -2.92 1.18 -22.61
C GLU A 234 -1.72 1.67 -21.80
N ARG A 235 -0.79 0.73 -21.65
CA ARG A 235 0.54 0.91 -21.05
C ARG A 235 1.25 2.07 -21.74
N ARG A 236 1.24 3.24 -21.13
CA ARG A 236 2.08 4.35 -21.57
C ARG A 236 3.51 4.09 -21.09
N ASP A 237 4.50 4.39 -21.93
CA ASP A 237 5.90 4.40 -21.52
C ASP A 237 6.10 5.52 -20.49
N HIS A 238 6.40 5.14 -19.24
CA HIS A 238 6.45 6.08 -18.12
C HIS A 238 7.90 6.43 -17.79
N TRP A 239 8.30 7.66 -18.10
CA TRP A 239 9.50 8.27 -17.52
C TRP A 239 9.21 8.70 -16.08
N VAL A 240 9.96 8.14 -15.13
CA VAL A 240 9.90 8.53 -13.71
C VAL A 240 10.98 9.57 -13.49
N ASN A 241 10.61 10.79 -13.07
CA ASN A 241 11.54 11.86 -12.72
C ASN A 241 12.46 11.46 -11.55
N GLY A 242 13.55 12.19 -11.34
CA GLY A 242 14.37 11.97 -10.15
C GLY A 242 13.59 12.37 -8.90
N PHE A 243 13.70 11.62 -7.80
CA PHE A 243 12.99 11.95 -6.55
C PHE A 243 13.78 11.53 -5.31
N VAL A 244 13.43 12.16 -4.18
CA VAL A 244 13.96 11.83 -2.85
C VAL A 244 13.05 10.77 -2.22
N ARG A 245 13.62 9.66 -1.77
CA ARG A 245 12.91 8.59 -1.07
C ARG A 245 13.40 8.46 0.37
N ARG A 246 12.49 8.17 1.30
CA ARG A 246 12.85 7.84 2.68
C ARG A 246 13.57 6.50 2.73
N LEU A 247 14.57 6.42 3.59
CA LEU A 247 15.27 5.21 3.95
C LEU A 247 14.71 4.67 5.27
N PRO A 248 14.80 3.34 5.48
CA PRO A 248 14.45 2.73 6.76
C PRO A 248 15.20 3.36 7.94
N PRO A 249 14.66 3.27 9.17
CA PRO A 249 15.34 3.73 10.38
C PRO A 249 16.76 3.15 10.48
N GLY A 250 17.76 4.01 10.68
CA GLY A 250 19.17 3.62 10.79
C GLY A 250 19.94 3.48 9.46
N ALA A 251 19.27 3.56 8.31
CA ALA A 251 19.93 3.56 7.00
C ALA A 251 20.30 4.98 6.53
N HIS A 252 21.44 5.09 5.83
CA HIS A 252 21.94 6.37 5.31
C HIS A 252 22.19 6.28 3.80
N ALA A 253 21.96 7.38 3.08
CA ALA A 253 22.31 7.46 1.67
C ALA A 253 23.82 7.29 1.45
N SER A 254 24.19 6.55 0.40
CA SER A 254 25.58 6.46 -0.02
C SER A 254 26.09 7.82 -0.51
N ARG A 255 27.40 8.10 -0.41
CA ARG A 255 28.02 9.32 -0.98
C ARG A 255 27.65 9.55 -2.44
N LYS A 256 27.52 8.47 -3.23
CA LYS A 256 27.10 8.53 -4.63
C LYS A 256 25.70 9.12 -4.80
N GLN A 257 24.77 8.80 -3.90
CA GLN A 257 23.40 9.32 -3.95
C GLN A 257 23.32 10.77 -3.49
N PHE A 258 24.17 11.19 -2.54
CA PHE A 258 24.35 12.62 -2.23
C PHE A 258 24.85 13.41 -3.44
N THR A 259 25.84 12.89 -4.18
CA THR A 259 26.35 13.53 -5.39
C THR A 259 25.29 13.61 -6.49
N LEU A 260 24.52 12.54 -6.71
CA LEU A 260 23.44 12.54 -7.71
C LEU A 260 22.32 13.51 -7.35
N HIS A 261 21.98 13.62 -6.07
CA HIS A 261 21.02 14.59 -5.57
C HIS A 261 21.49 16.04 -5.82
N GLN A 262 22.75 16.33 -5.49
CA GLN A 262 23.33 17.66 -5.71
C GLN A 262 23.32 18.04 -7.19
N GLN A 263 23.65 17.10 -8.07
CA GLN A 263 23.61 17.29 -9.52
C GLN A 263 22.19 17.48 -10.06
N ALA A 264 21.17 16.91 -9.42
CA ALA A 264 19.77 17.07 -9.82
C ALA A 264 19.22 18.44 -9.42
N ILE A 265 19.61 18.95 -8.24
CA ILE A 265 19.33 20.34 -7.82
C ILE A 265 19.99 21.34 -8.77
N GLU A 266 21.27 21.14 -9.10
CA GLU A 266 22.02 22.02 -10.03
C GLU A 266 21.41 22.08 -11.44
N LYS A 267 20.64 21.06 -11.83
CA LYS A 267 19.98 20.96 -13.14
C LYS A 267 18.52 21.39 -13.13
N GLU A 268 18.00 21.83 -11.98
CA GLU A 268 16.58 22.16 -11.79
C GLU A 268 15.65 20.97 -12.11
N ASP A 269 16.16 19.73 -11.96
CA ASP A 269 15.39 18.49 -12.18
C ASP A 269 14.49 18.13 -10.98
N ILE A 270 14.74 18.73 -9.81
CA ILE A 270 13.99 18.57 -8.55
C ILE A 270 13.98 19.89 -7.76
N ASP A 271 12.88 20.18 -7.08
CA ASP A 271 12.79 21.25 -6.09
C ASP A 271 13.21 20.70 -4.71
N GLY A 272 14.31 21.22 -4.14
CA GLY A 272 14.75 20.78 -2.81
C GLY A 272 16.10 21.32 -2.34
N PHE A 273 16.30 21.29 -1.03
CA PHE A 273 17.58 21.54 -0.36
C PHE A 273 18.27 20.22 0.00
N THR A 274 19.47 20.29 0.60
CA THR A 274 20.33 19.14 0.98
C THR A 274 19.56 17.91 1.44
N LEU A 275 19.90 16.74 0.88
CA LEU A 275 19.30 15.44 1.19
C LEU A 275 19.35 15.15 2.70
N GLU A 276 18.18 15.05 3.34
CA GLU A 276 18.08 14.87 4.79
C GLU A 276 18.59 13.50 5.26
N PRO A 277 19.10 13.38 6.51
CA PRO A 277 19.43 12.10 7.10
C PRO A 277 18.24 11.13 7.09
N GLY A 278 18.47 9.90 6.63
CA GLY A 278 17.41 8.92 6.48
C GLY A 278 16.61 9.06 5.17
N TYR A 279 17.13 9.80 4.19
CA TYR A 279 16.60 9.82 2.82
C TYR A 279 17.71 9.51 1.80
N THR A 280 17.33 9.03 0.61
CA THR A 280 18.23 8.85 -0.55
C THR A 280 17.61 9.36 -1.82
N PHE A 281 18.44 9.77 -2.78
CA PHE A 281 17.98 10.16 -4.10
C PHE A 281 17.86 8.95 -5.04
N VAL A 282 16.87 8.98 -5.91
CA VAL A 282 16.67 8.03 -7.02
C VAL A 282 16.71 8.82 -8.31
N LYS A 283 17.62 8.47 -9.22
CA LYS A 283 17.76 9.15 -10.50
C LYS A 283 16.55 8.88 -11.41
N ARG A 284 16.30 9.82 -12.34
CA ARG A 284 15.35 9.66 -13.43
C ARG A 284 15.57 8.33 -14.16
N HIS A 285 14.52 7.55 -14.34
CA HIS A 285 14.60 6.26 -15.04
C HIS A 285 13.33 5.96 -15.83
N HIS A 286 13.45 5.07 -16.81
CA HIS A 286 12.36 4.63 -17.65
C HIS A 286 11.70 3.38 -17.03
N ARG A 287 10.37 3.35 -16.98
CA ARG A 287 9.61 2.15 -16.60
C ARG A 287 8.77 1.68 -17.78
N ASN A 288 9.01 0.44 -18.19
CA ASN A 288 8.10 -0.26 -19.12
C ASN A 288 7.02 -0.97 -18.29
N GLY A 289 5.75 -0.74 -18.69
CA GLY A 289 4.57 -1.44 -18.16
C GLY A 289 4.40 -2.86 -18.71
#